data_AF-A0A6N7A7A5-F1
#
_entry.id   AF-A0A6N7A7A5-F1
#
_cell.length_a   1.000
_cell.length_b   1.000
_cell.length_c   1.000
_cell.angle_alpha   90.00
_cell.angle_beta   90.00
_cell.angle_gamma   90.00
#
_symmetry.space_group_name_H-M   'P 1'
#
loop_
_entity.id
_entity.type
_entity.pdbx_description
1 polymer ?
#
loop_
_entity_poly.entity_id
_entity_poly.type
_entity_poly.pdbx_seq_one_letter_code
_entity_poly.pdbx_strand_id
1 'polypeptide(L)'
;MKKTYRVIIGIAALLIITCCLLLAFLPLLDSSPGLPVGNCSADALLLDLSAFPSGTTMSSGTDFEDWATVSASHYFFNAPENIEVYHAVEYYNTPLLAWMIYAYNHSIFTQTQYNTPWTKPSEITYSSQIAGQYAFACSNDTNFGYRCMLMARYGRYFVFMRAHLSEGFTVQDIEPLLKRIDASMLPCIDK
;
A
#
# COMPACT_ATOMS: atom_id res chain seq x y z
N MET A 1 -24.09 31.74 -45.32
CA MET A 1 -22.65 31.42 -45.23
C MET A 1 -21.89 32.15 -44.10
N LYS A 2 -22.11 33.44 -43.82
CA LYS A 2 -21.35 34.16 -42.77
C LYS A 2 -21.58 33.70 -41.31
N LYS A 3 -22.75 33.11 -41.00
CA LYS A 3 -23.13 32.73 -39.63
C LYS A 3 -22.45 31.44 -39.16
N THR A 4 -22.25 30.48 -40.07
CA THR A 4 -21.58 29.19 -39.79
C THR A 4 -20.09 29.37 -39.49
N TYR A 5 -19.42 30.31 -40.17
CA TYR A 5 -17.99 30.57 -40.00
C TYR A 5 -17.64 31.10 -38.59
N ARG A 6 -18.52 31.93 -37.99
CA ARG A 6 -18.33 32.46 -36.63
C ARG A 6 -18.44 31.38 -35.55
N VAL A 7 -19.29 30.37 -35.75
CA VAL A 7 -19.46 29.27 -34.80
C VAL A 7 -18.24 28.36 -34.80
N ILE A 8 -17.69 28.05 -35.97
CA ILE A 8 -16.50 27.19 -36.10
C ILE A 8 -15.27 27.83 -35.44
N ILE A 9 -15.07 29.14 -35.63
CA ILE A 9 -13.97 29.88 -34.98
C ILE A 9 -14.12 29.86 -33.45
N GLY A 10 -15.34 30.04 -32.94
CA GLY A 10 -15.60 30.01 -31.50
C GLY A 10 -15.28 28.65 -30.88
N ILE A 11 -15.65 27.54 -31.53
CA ILE A 11 -15.36 26.19 -31.04
C ILE A 11 -13.85 25.90 -31.09
N ALA A 12 -13.17 26.27 -32.18
CA ALA A 12 -11.72 26.07 -32.29
C ALA A 12 -10.95 26.85 -31.22
N ALA A 13 -11.33 28.11 -30.96
CA ALA A 13 -10.74 28.91 -29.90
C ALA A 13 -10.98 28.31 -28.51
N LEU A 14 -12.18 27.81 -28.24
CA LEU A 14 -12.50 27.15 -26.97
C LEU A 14 -11.66 25.89 -26.76
N LEU A 15 -11.53 25.03 -27.77
CA LEU A 15 -10.71 23.81 -27.68
C LEU A 15 -9.23 24.12 -27.45
N ILE A 16 -8.68 25.15 -28.09
CA ILE A 16 -7.30 25.59 -27.87
C ILE A 16 -7.11 26.08 -26.44
N ILE A 17 -8.04 26.89 -25.91
CA ILE A 17 -7.97 27.40 -24.54
C ILE A 17 -8.04 26.23 -23.53
N THR A 18 -8.95 25.28 -23.71
CA THR A 18 -9.07 24.12 -22.81
C THR A 18 -7.81 23.24 -22.87
N CYS A 19 -7.23 23.04 -24.05
CA CYS A 19 -5.97 22.30 -24.23
C CYS A 19 -4.79 23.01 -23.54
N CYS A 20 -4.66 24.33 -23.71
CA CYS A 20 -3.62 25.12 -23.05
C CYS A 20 -3.77 25.11 -21.53
N LEU A 21 -5.01 25.16 -21.01
CA LEU A 21 -5.26 25.03 -19.57
C LEU A 21 -4.85 23.64 -19.07
N LEU A 22 -5.25 22.57 -19.74
CA LEU A 22 -4.82 21.19 -19.41
C LEU A 22 -3.29 21.03 -19.41
N LEU A 23 -2.60 21.61 -20.40
CA LEU A 23 -1.13 21.61 -20.49
C LEU A 23 -0.46 22.45 -19.39
N ALA A 24 -1.08 23.54 -18.95
CA ALA A 24 -0.57 24.36 -17.84
C ALA A 24 -0.74 23.67 -16.47
N PHE A 25 -1.71 22.77 -16.32
CA PHE A 25 -1.92 21.98 -15.10
C PHE A 25 -1.16 20.65 -15.08
N LEU A 26 -0.67 20.15 -16.21
CA LEU A 26 0.16 18.95 -16.30
C LEU A 26 1.43 18.97 -15.41
N PRO A 27 2.22 20.05 -15.33
CA PRO A 27 3.39 20.07 -14.45
C PRO A 27 3.05 20.12 -12.95
N LEU A 28 1.81 20.45 -12.57
CA LEU A 28 1.34 20.40 -11.19
C LEU A 28 0.90 18.99 -10.76
N LEU A 29 0.70 18.07 -11.70
CA LEU A 29 0.36 16.68 -11.42
C LEU A 29 1.59 15.80 -11.14
N ASP A 30 2.78 16.26 -11.52
CA ASP A 30 4.02 15.48 -11.38
C ASP A 30 4.98 16.02 -10.31
N SER A 31 4.60 17.11 -9.63
CA SER A 31 5.35 17.65 -8.49
C SER A 31 4.87 17.07 -7.17
N SER A 32 4.70 15.74 -7.09
CA SER A 32 4.94 15.11 -5.78
C SER A 32 6.45 15.00 -5.71
N PRO A 33 7.17 15.92 -5.01
CA PRO A 33 8.60 15.78 -4.83
C PRO A 33 8.83 14.36 -4.35
N GLY A 34 9.49 13.54 -5.18
CA GLY A 34 9.76 12.17 -4.84
C GLY A 34 10.44 12.20 -3.49
N LEU A 35 9.73 11.75 -2.45
CA LEU A 35 10.23 11.78 -1.08
C LEU A 35 11.63 11.19 -1.13
N PRO A 36 12.65 11.96 -0.73
CA PRO A 36 14.01 11.52 -0.89
C PRO A 36 14.18 10.26 -0.01
N VAL A 37 14.55 9.17 -0.69
CA VAL A 37 14.39 7.82 -0.13
C VAL A 37 15.66 7.48 0.61
N GLY A 38 15.57 7.44 1.94
CA GLY A 38 16.57 6.81 2.79
C GLY A 38 16.74 5.35 2.36
N ASN A 39 17.99 4.92 2.12
CA ASN A 39 18.30 3.56 1.72
C ASN A 39 18.32 2.61 2.94
N CYS A 40 17.16 2.45 3.58
CA CYS A 40 16.98 1.47 4.65
C CYS A 40 16.88 0.07 4.04
N SER A 41 17.52 -0.91 4.66
CA SER A 41 17.38 -2.30 4.25
C SER A 41 15.97 -2.81 4.58
N ALA A 42 15.41 -3.67 3.71
CA ALA A 42 14.04 -4.16 3.85
C ALA A 42 13.80 -4.92 5.17
N ASP A 43 14.80 -5.65 5.66
CA ASP A 43 14.77 -6.38 6.93
C ASP A 43 14.64 -5.45 8.16
N ALA A 44 15.26 -4.28 8.12
CA ALA A 44 15.18 -3.28 9.19
C ALA A 44 13.79 -2.61 9.28
N LEU A 45 12.93 -2.80 8.28
CA LEU A 45 11.58 -2.24 8.19
C LEU A 45 10.50 -3.26 8.54
N LEU A 46 10.88 -4.51 8.81
CA LEU A 46 9.94 -5.52 9.25
C LEU A 46 9.54 -5.29 10.72
N LEU A 47 8.28 -5.61 11.03
CA LEU A 47 7.85 -5.83 12.41
C LEU A 47 8.78 -6.83 13.11
N ASP A 48 9.00 -6.63 14.40
CA ASP A 48 9.79 -7.53 15.24
C ASP A 48 8.88 -8.29 16.25
N LEU A 49 9.43 -9.30 16.92
CA LEU A 49 8.68 -10.12 17.89
C LEU A 49 8.07 -9.32 19.05
N SER A 50 8.60 -8.14 19.42
CA SER A 50 8.03 -7.29 20.46
C SER A 50 6.71 -6.63 20.05
N ALA A 51 6.36 -6.68 18.77
CA ALA A 51 5.07 -6.21 18.27
C ALA A 51 3.92 -7.20 18.53
N PHE A 52 4.24 -8.43 18.96
CA PHE A 52 3.28 -9.52 19.08
C PHE A 52 3.14 -10.04 20.53
N PRO A 53 2.05 -10.75 20.86
CA PRO A 53 1.87 -11.39 22.15
C PRO A 53 3.01 -12.38 22.48
N SER A 54 3.18 -12.63 23.78
CA SER A 54 4.15 -13.64 24.26
C SER A 54 3.81 -15.03 23.71
N GLY A 55 4.84 -15.80 23.37
CA GLY A 55 4.69 -17.12 22.73
C GLY A 55 4.64 -17.08 21.20
N THR A 56 4.64 -15.89 20.59
CA THR A 56 4.79 -15.74 19.14
C THR A 56 6.17 -16.22 18.69
N THR A 57 6.18 -17.01 17.62
CA THR A 57 7.40 -17.42 16.92
C THR A 57 7.51 -16.68 15.59
N MET A 58 8.74 -16.48 15.11
CA MET A 58 9.02 -15.78 13.87
C MET A 58 9.91 -16.66 12.99
N SER A 59 9.57 -16.74 11.71
CA SER A 59 10.39 -17.37 10.69
C SER A 59 10.53 -16.45 9.48
N SER A 60 11.75 -16.35 8.94
CA SER A 60 11.99 -15.75 7.64
C SER A 60 11.50 -16.69 6.54
N GLY A 61 10.84 -16.13 5.53
CA GLY A 61 10.70 -16.86 4.28
C GLY A 61 11.90 -16.64 3.37
N THR A 62 11.88 -17.28 2.22
CA THR A 62 12.94 -17.18 1.20
C THR A 62 12.76 -15.92 0.38
N ASP A 63 13.76 -15.05 0.33
CA ASP A 63 13.71 -13.82 -0.46
C ASP A 63 13.23 -14.08 -1.89
N PHE A 64 12.22 -13.33 -2.31
CA PHE A 64 11.76 -13.35 -3.69
C PHE A 64 12.69 -12.48 -4.52
N GLU A 65 13.57 -13.11 -5.29
CA GLU A 65 14.30 -12.40 -6.35
C GLU A 65 13.36 -12.15 -7.53
N ASP A 66 12.84 -10.93 -7.61
CA ASP A 66 12.19 -10.41 -8.81
C ASP A 66 13.17 -9.47 -9.54
N TRP A 67 13.12 -9.42 -10.87
CA TRP A 67 14.03 -8.66 -11.73
C TRP A 67 14.01 -7.15 -11.45
N ALA A 68 12.95 -6.66 -10.81
CA ALA A 68 12.72 -5.26 -10.49
C ALA A 68 13.08 -4.89 -9.04
N THR A 69 13.24 -5.88 -8.17
CA THR A 69 13.40 -5.70 -6.72
C THR A 69 14.87 -5.55 -6.36
N VAL A 70 15.19 -4.47 -5.63
CA VAL A 70 16.55 -4.20 -5.13
C VAL A 70 16.82 -4.99 -3.85
N SER A 71 15.83 -5.01 -2.96
CA SER A 71 15.87 -5.80 -1.73
C SER A 71 14.44 -6.14 -1.32
N ALA A 72 14.22 -7.37 -0.89
CA ALA A 72 12.98 -7.80 -0.27
C ALA A 72 13.30 -8.52 1.04
N SER A 73 12.40 -8.43 2.00
CA SER A 73 12.45 -9.25 3.20
C SER A 73 11.02 -9.50 3.68
N HIS A 74 10.78 -10.67 4.27
CA HIS A 74 9.48 -10.98 4.85
C HIS A 74 9.58 -11.96 6.02
N TYR A 75 8.66 -11.79 6.96
CA TYR A 75 8.51 -12.63 8.12
C TYR A 75 7.11 -13.22 8.20
N PHE A 76 7.06 -14.47 8.65
CA PHE A 76 5.86 -15.13 9.15
C PHE A 76 5.94 -15.14 10.67
N PHE A 77 4.90 -14.60 11.31
CA PHE A 77 4.70 -14.64 12.74
C PHE A 77 3.60 -15.64 13.03
N ASN A 78 3.92 -16.65 13.83
CA ASN A 78 2.97 -17.65 14.29
C ASN A 78 2.74 -17.42 15.79
N ALA A 79 1.62 -16.80 16.13
CA ALA A 79 1.19 -16.61 17.51
C ALA A 79 0.42 -17.85 18.02
N PRO A 80 0.16 -17.94 19.35
CA PRO A 80 -0.75 -18.95 19.90
C PRO A 80 -2.09 -19.01 19.14
N GLU A 81 -2.87 -20.09 19.30
CA GLU A 81 -4.19 -20.22 18.66
C GLU A 81 -4.19 -20.19 17.11
N ASN A 82 -3.06 -20.56 16.48
CA ASN A 82 -2.87 -20.60 15.03
C ASN A 82 -3.04 -19.22 14.35
N ILE A 83 -2.66 -18.16 15.05
CA ILE A 83 -2.63 -16.81 14.49
C ILE A 83 -1.42 -16.70 13.57
N GLU A 84 -1.66 -16.41 12.31
CA GLU A 84 -0.62 -16.21 11.30
C GLU A 84 -0.62 -14.76 10.83
N VAL A 85 0.52 -14.08 10.96
CA VAL A 85 0.76 -12.77 10.37
C VAL A 85 1.92 -12.85 9.40
N TYR A 86 1.67 -12.49 8.15
CA TYR A 86 2.69 -12.31 7.13
C TYR A 86 2.96 -10.82 6.98
N HIS A 87 4.23 -10.42 7.01
CA HIS A 87 4.67 -9.05 6.76
C HIS A 87 5.83 -9.05 5.80
N ALA A 88 5.74 -8.26 4.74
CA ALA A 88 6.73 -8.14 3.70
C ALA A 88 7.01 -6.68 3.38
N VAL A 89 8.30 -6.39 3.15
CA VAL A 89 8.79 -5.10 2.67
C VAL A 89 9.63 -5.36 1.43
N GLU A 90 9.31 -4.65 0.35
CA GLU A 90 10.01 -4.72 -0.92
C GLU A 90 10.46 -3.33 -1.34
N TYR A 91 11.73 -3.20 -1.73
CA TYR A 91 12.33 -1.98 -2.22
C TYR A 91 12.64 -2.12 -3.71
N TYR A 92 12.13 -1.20 -4.54
CA TYR A 92 12.28 -1.28 -5.99
C TYR A 92 13.27 -0.27 -6.53
N ASN A 93 13.76 -0.52 -7.75
CA ASN A 93 14.67 0.38 -8.46
C ASN A 93 14.07 1.76 -8.75
N THR A 94 12.76 1.86 -8.93
CA THR A 94 12.08 3.12 -9.24
C THR A 94 10.75 3.24 -8.50
N PRO A 95 10.27 4.48 -8.23
CA PRO A 95 8.93 4.68 -7.66
C PRO A 95 7.81 4.12 -8.53
N LEU A 96 8.00 4.13 -9.86
CA LEU A 96 7.04 3.58 -10.82
C LEU A 96 6.83 2.07 -10.62
N LEU A 97 7.91 1.32 -10.40
CA LEU A 97 7.83 -0.12 -10.14
C LEU A 97 7.07 -0.41 -8.83
N ALA A 98 7.40 0.31 -7.75
CA ALA A 98 6.67 0.20 -6.49
C ALA A 98 5.17 0.54 -6.64
N TRP A 99 4.84 1.55 -7.46
CA TRP A 99 3.47 1.90 -7.80
C TRP A 99 2.76 0.79 -8.60
N MET A 100 3.44 0.18 -9.59
CA MET A 100 2.88 -0.90 -10.38
C MET A 100 2.53 -2.11 -9.51
N ILE A 101 3.42 -2.46 -8.58
CA ILE A 101 3.18 -3.57 -7.63
C ILE A 101 2.03 -3.24 -6.68
N TYR A 102 1.99 -2.02 -6.15
CA TYR A 102 0.85 -1.56 -5.36
C TYR A 102 -0.46 -1.70 -6.14
N ALA A 103 -0.52 -1.17 -7.37
CA ALA A 103 -1.72 -1.20 -8.20
C ALA A 103 -2.15 -2.63 -8.57
N TYR A 104 -1.20 -3.51 -8.88
CA TYR A 104 -1.44 -4.91 -9.16
C TYR A 104 -2.08 -5.61 -7.96
N ASN A 105 -1.48 -5.47 -6.77
CA ASN A 105 -1.98 -6.11 -5.55
C ASN A 105 -3.27 -5.47 -5.03
N HIS A 106 -3.47 -4.18 -5.26
CA HIS A 106 -4.69 -3.48 -4.84
C HIS A 106 -5.96 -4.09 -5.45
N SER A 107 -5.84 -4.76 -6.61
CA SER A 107 -6.94 -5.51 -7.21
C SER A 107 -7.51 -6.61 -6.29
N ILE A 108 -6.74 -7.12 -5.32
CA ILE A 108 -7.19 -8.12 -4.34
C ILE A 108 -8.41 -7.61 -3.55
N PHE A 109 -8.46 -6.31 -3.23
CA PHE A 109 -9.59 -5.70 -2.52
C PHE A 109 -10.88 -5.66 -3.35
N THR A 110 -10.81 -5.91 -4.65
CA THR A 110 -11.96 -5.93 -5.56
C THR A 110 -12.46 -7.34 -5.89
N GLN A 111 -11.71 -8.38 -5.51
CA GLN A 111 -12.07 -9.77 -5.81
C GLN A 111 -13.18 -10.27 -4.87
N THR A 112 -14.32 -10.68 -5.44
CA THR A 112 -15.52 -11.11 -4.70
C THR A 112 -15.92 -12.57 -4.93
N GLN A 113 -15.24 -13.31 -5.81
CA GLN A 113 -15.74 -14.61 -6.24
C GLN A 113 -15.75 -15.67 -5.12
N TYR A 114 -14.86 -15.55 -4.12
CA TYR A 114 -14.73 -16.51 -3.02
C TYR A 114 -14.64 -15.86 -1.64
N ASN A 115 -14.80 -14.53 -1.56
CA ASN A 115 -14.56 -13.76 -0.36
C ASN A 115 -15.74 -12.83 -0.09
N THR A 116 -16.01 -12.55 1.19
CA THR A 116 -16.90 -11.42 1.50
C THR A 116 -16.28 -10.12 0.96
N PRO A 117 -17.07 -9.05 0.77
CA PRO A 117 -16.50 -7.75 0.42
C PRO A 117 -15.41 -7.34 1.40
N TRP A 118 -14.29 -6.83 0.87
CA TRP A 118 -13.24 -6.24 1.69
C TRP A 118 -13.73 -4.92 2.26
N THR A 119 -13.85 -4.84 3.59
CA THR A 119 -14.31 -3.63 4.27
C THR A 119 -13.35 -3.25 5.40
N LYS A 120 -13.16 -1.95 5.60
CA LYS A 120 -12.44 -1.44 6.77
C LYS A 120 -13.36 -1.61 7.99
N PRO A 121 -12.96 -2.34 9.04
CA PRO A 121 -13.71 -2.41 10.28
C PRO A 121 -13.86 -1.01 10.90
N SER A 122 -15.03 -0.72 11.46
CA SER A 122 -15.35 0.59 12.03
C SER A 122 -14.51 0.95 13.25
N GLU A 123 -13.94 -0.05 13.91
CA GLU A 123 -13.08 0.06 15.09
C GLU A 123 -11.69 0.59 14.72
N ILE A 124 -11.27 0.44 13.46
CA ILE A 124 -9.96 0.89 13.00
C ILE A 124 -10.05 2.37 12.61
N THR A 125 -9.37 3.20 13.37
CA THR A 125 -9.29 4.65 13.10
C THR A 125 -8.03 5.02 12.34
N TYR A 126 -7.04 4.12 12.29
CA TYR A 126 -5.78 4.31 11.59
C TYR A 126 -5.96 4.78 10.14
N SER A 127 -5.13 5.77 9.78
CA SER A 127 -4.86 6.21 8.41
C SER A 127 -3.39 6.61 8.37
N SER A 128 -2.61 6.01 7.47
CA SER A 128 -1.21 6.40 7.30
C SER A 128 -1.13 7.86 6.89
N GLN A 129 -0.23 8.62 7.52
CA GLN A 129 0.03 10.04 7.18
C GLN A 129 1.22 10.20 6.24
N ILE A 130 1.99 9.13 6.04
CA ILE A 130 3.28 9.19 5.36
C ILE A 130 3.35 8.27 4.13
N ALA A 131 2.49 7.25 4.06
CA ALA A 131 2.34 6.46 2.86
C ALA A 131 1.72 7.32 1.75
N GLY A 132 2.35 7.34 0.58
CA GLY A 132 1.79 8.03 -0.59
C GLY A 132 0.50 7.37 -1.09
N GLN A 133 0.39 6.05 -0.89
CA GLN A 133 -0.81 5.26 -1.15
C GLN A 133 -0.93 4.20 -0.07
N TYR A 134 -2.14 3.96 0.45
CA TYR A 134 -2.39 2.83 1.33
C TYR A 134 -3.83 2.32 1.17
N ALA A 135 -4.01 1.04 1.48
CA ALA A 135 -5.30 0.40 1.57
C ALA A 135 -5.28 -0.62 2.71
N PHE A 136 -6.32 -0.60 3.53
CA PHE A 136 -6.51 -1.54 4.62
C PHE A 136 -7.96 -1.99 4.67
N ALA A 137 -8.18 -3.29 4.68
CA ALA A 137 -9.50 -3.87 4.81
C ALA A 137 -9.42 -5.32 5.33
N CYS A 138 -10.55 -5.81 5.82
CA CYS A 138 -10.71 -7.18 6.27
C CYS A 138 -11.81 -7.87 5.47
N SER A 139 -11.70 -9.19 5.34
CA SER A 139 -12.68 -10.02 4.67
C SER A 139 -12.64 -11.43 5.25
N ASN A 140 -13.77 -12.13 5.20
CA ASN A 140 -13.83 -13.56 5.42
C ASN A 140 -13.51 -14.29 4.10
N ASP A 141 -12.35 -14.93 4.07
CA ASP A 141 -11.93 -15.77 2.96
C ASP A 141 -12.41 -17.21 3.19
N THR A 142 -13.01 -17.80 2.16
CA THR A 142 -13.61 -19.14 2.29
C THR A 142 -12.60 -20.23 2.69
N ASN A 143 -11.32 -20.07 2.34
CA ASN A 143 -10.27 -21.06 2.63
C ASN A 143 -9.46 -20.73 3.90
N PHE A 144 -9.41 -19.46 4.30
CA PHE A 144 -8.49 -18.99 5.33
C PHE A 144 -9.18 -18.26 6.51
N GLY A 145 -10.51 -18.14 6.49
CA GLY A 145 -11.28 -17.48 7.54
C GLY A 145 -11.16 -15.95 7.51
N TYR A 146 -11.47 -15.33 8.65
CA TYR A 146 -11.49 -13.88 8.78
C TYR A 146 -10.07 -13.32 8.86
N ARG A 147 -9.74 -12.40 7.96
CA ARG A 147 -8.40 -11.85 7.85
C ARG A 147 -8.40 -10.39 7.44
N CYS A 148 -7.36 -9.68 7.85
CA CYS A 148 -7.11 -8.30 7.47
C CYS A 148 -5.87 -8.22 6.58
N MET A 149 -5.89 -7.29 5.64
CA MET A 149 -4.76 -7.01 4.76
C MET A 149 -4.45 -5.51 4.77
N LEU A 150 -3.16 -5.19 4.77
CA LEU A 150 -2.61 -3.86 4.51
C LEU A 150 -1.77 -3.93 3.24
N MET A 151 -1.92 -2.92 2.39
CA MET A 151 -0.99 -2.59 1.33
C MET A 151 -0.63 -1.12 1.46
N ALA A 152 0.65 -0.79 1.38
CA ALA A 152 1.09 0.60 1.42
C ALA A 152 2.29 0.83 0.51
N ARG A 153 2.39 2.03 -0.04
CA ARG A 153 3.55 2.49 -0.80
C ARG A 153 4.16 3.71 -0.12
N TYR A 154 5.45 3.60 0.19
CA TYR A 154 6.27 4.65 0.79
C TYR A 154 7.40 4.98 -0.19
N GLY A 155 7.15 5.88 -1.14
CA GLY A 155 8.10 6.19 -2.21
C GLY A 155 8.41 4.97 -3.08
N ARG A 156 9.60 4.39 -2.91
CA ARG A 156 10.11 3.18 -3.61
C ARG A 156 9.87 1.87 -2.86
N TYR A 157 9.32 1.94 -1.64
CA TYR A 157 8.97 0.76 -0.87
C TYR A 157 7.52 0.37 -1.10
N PHE A 158 7.27 -0.92 -1.24
CA PHE A 158 5.97 -1.56 -1.10
C PHE A 158 5.96 -2.36 0.20
N VAL A 159 4.89 -2.18 0.97
CA VAL A 159 4.68 -2.91 2.22
C VAL A 159 3.37 -3.69 2.09
N PHE A 160 3.43 -4.97 2.40
CA PHE A 160 2.29 -5.86 2.44
C PHE A 160 2.21 -6.55 3.80
N MET A 161 1.05 -6.49 4.43
CA MET A 161 0.76 -7.26 5.64
C MET A 161 -0.54 -8.02 5.46
N ARG A 162 -0.57 -9.25 5.94
CA ARG A 162 -1.77 -10.07 6.05
C ARG A 162 -1.81 -10.68 7.44
N ALA A 163 -2.94 -10.59 8.11
CA ALA A 163 -3.12 -11.17 9.42
C ALA A 163 -4.40 -12.00 9.46
N HIS A 164 -4.31 -13.24 9.92
CA HIS A 164 -5.45 -14.06 10.28
C HIS A 164 -5.92 -13.68 11.69
N LEU A 165 -7.22 -13.48 11.85
CA LEU A 165 -7.81 -13.07 13.12
C LEU A 165 -8.46 -14.28 13.79
N SER A 166 -8.31 -14.37 15.11
CA SER A 166 -8.90 -15.39 15.97
C SER A 166 -9.36 -14.78 17.30
N GLU A 167 -9.77 -15.60 18.27
CA GLU A 167 -10.18 -15.10 19.59
C GLU A 167 -9.01 -14.40 20.33
N GLY A 168 -7.78 -14.90 20.19
CA GLY A 168 -6.58 -14.32 20.80
C GLY A 168 -5.88 -13.22 20.00
N PHE A 169 -6.36 -12.87 18.80
CA PHE A 169 -5.81 -11.79 17.98
C PHE A 169 -6.90 -11.15 17.13
N THR A 170 -7.34 -9.98 17.59
CA THR A 170 -8.55 -9.33 17.10
C THR A 170 -8.21 -8.13 16.23
N VAL A 171 -9.26 -7.47 15.71
CA VAL A 171 -9.12 -6.23 14.95
C VAL A 171 -8.38 -5.16 15.76
N GLN A 172 -8.56 -5.11 17.08
CA GLN A 172 -7.92 -4.13 17.95
C GLN A 172 -6.39 -4.29 18.00
N ASP A 173 -5.87 -5.50 17.80
CA ASP A 173 -4.44 -5.77 17.79
C ASP A 173 -3.76 -5.31 16.48
N ILE A 174 -4.55 -5.10 15.43
CA ILE A 174 -4.04 -4.68 14.12
C ILE A 174 -3.58 -3.22 14.14
N GLU A 175 -4.35 -2.30 14.73
CA GLU A 175 -4.04 -0.86 14.67
C GLU A 175 -2.64 -0.50 15.23
N PRO A 176 -2.19 -1.07 16.37
CA PRO A 176 -0.81 -0.91 16.82
C PRO A 176 0.25 -1.38 15.81
N LEU A 177 0.01 -2.49 15.10
CA LEU A 177 0.93 -2.98 14.07
C LEU A 177 1.02 -1.99 12.90
N LEU A 178 -0.13 -1.48 12.44
CA LEU A 178 -0.18 -0.48 11.37
C LEU A 178 0.62 0.79 11.73
N LYS A 179 0.45 1.29 12.97
CA LYS A 179 1.22 2.44 13.47
C LYS A 179 2.71 2.16 13.57
N ARG A 180 3.09 0.94 13.95
CA ARG A 180 4.51 0.54 14.03
C ARG A 180 5.15 0.44 12.66
N ILE A 181 4.43 -0.04 11.65
CA ILE A 181 4.88 -0.02 10.25
C ILE A 181 5.18 1.42 9.83
N ASP A 182 4.25 2.35 10.01
CA ASP A 182 4.50 3.77 9.71
C ASP A 182 5.72 4.33 10.47
N ALA A 183 5.83 4.05 11.76
CA ALA A 183 6.95 4.50 12.57
C ALA A 183 8.30 3.95 12.08
N SER A 184 8.34 2.70 11.59
CA SER A 184 9.55 2.08 11.02
C SER A 184 9.93 2.68 9.66
N MET A 185 8.93 3.11 8.88
CA MET A 185 9.15 3.71 7.55
C MET A 185 9.59 5.16 7.62
N LEU A 186 9.16 5.91 8.65
CA LEU A 186 9.40 7.35 8.79
C LEU A 186 10.88 7.77 8.57
N PRO A 187 11.89 7.14 9.19
CA PRO A 187 13.28 7.52 9.01
C PRO A 187 13.84 7.30 7.59
N CYS A 188 13.10 6.56 6.76
CA CYS A 188 13.52 6.08 5.44
C CYS A 188 12.85 6.85 4.29
N ILE A 189 11.92 7.75 4.59
CA ILE A 189 11.24 8.59 3.60
C ILE A 189 11.44 10.10 3.83
N ASP A 190 11.90 10.49 5.02
CA ASP A 190 12.05 11.89 5.44
C ASP A 190 13.45 12.50 5.14
N LYS A 191 14.21 11.99 4.15
CA LYS A 191 15.62 12.39 3.95
C LYS A 191 15.98 12.85 2.57
#